data_AF-A0A941A1W1-F1
#
_entry.id   AF-A0A941A1W1-F1
#
_cell.length_a   1.000
_cell.length_b   1.000
_cell.length_c   1.000
_cell.angle_alpha   90.00
_cell.angle_beta   90.00
_cell.angle_gamma   90.00
#
_symmetry.space_group_name_H-M   'P 1'
#
loop_
_entity.id
_entity.type
_entity.pdbx_description
1 polymer ?
#
loop_
_entity_poly.entity_id
_entity_poly.type
_entity_poly.pdbx_seq_one_letter_code
_entity_poly.pdbx_strand_id
1 'polypeptide(L)'
;MLRRMARALGLCGILLFPVSGMAATDHKEMISGPFKSGPDVSEVCLGCHEQQFKDFMQTVHWTWKEKQKVPGKGDVEIGKINLLNNFCIALPSNWPRCTSCHAGYGWKDAAFDFNDSKNVDCLVCHDTTGTYAKTPT
;
A
#
# COMPACT_ATOMS: atom_id res chain seq x y z
N MET A 1 13.06 55.90 39.19
CA MET A 1 13.30 54.87 40.23
C MET A 1 13.48 53.52 39.55
N LEU A 2 14.71 53.00 39.55
CA LEU A 2 15.07 51.62 39.18
C LEU A 2 14.46 50.63 40.19
N ARG A 3 13.97 49.47 39.71
CA ARG A 3 14.04 48.10 40.32
C ARG A 3 13.15 47.16 39.48
N ARG A 4 13.71 46.34 38.58
CA ARG A 4 14.14 44.93 38.79
C ARG A 4 13.06 44.02 39.40
N MET A 5 12.45 43.16 38.58
CA MET A 5 12.16 41.72 38.82
C MET A 5 11.96 41.09 37.42
N ALA A 6 12.95 40.51 36.73
CA ALA A 6 13.66 39.26 36.99
C ALA A 6 12.75 38.03 37.20
N ARG A 7 12.74 37.17 36.17
CA ARG A 7 12.63 35.70 36.18
C ARG A 7 11.26 35.05 36.47
N ALA A 8 10.69 34.47 35.42
CA ALA A 8 10.34 33.05 35.40
C ALA A 8 10.39 32.54 33.95
N LEU A 9 11.59 32.21 33.46
CA LEU A 9 11.72 31.23 32.39
C LEU A 9 11.19 29.91 32.97
N GLY A 10 9.93 29.59 32.71
CA GLY A 10 9.43 28.24 32.89
C GLY A 10 10.14 27.36 31.87
N LEU A 11 11.19 26.66 32.31
CA LEU A 11 11.76 25.53 31.58
C LEU A 11 10.61 24.52 31.37
N CYS A 12 9.97 24.58 30.20
CA CYS A 12 9.27 23.42 29.68
C CYS A 12 10.38 22.44 29.27
N GLY A 13 10.82 21.64 30.23
CA GLY A 13 11.72 20.53 29.98
C GLY A 13 10.99 19.56 29.06
N ILE A 14 11.18 19.74 27.75
CA ILE A 14 10.88 18.72 26.77
C ILE A 14 11.81 17.56 27.14
N LEU A 15 11.28 16.61 27.92
CA LEU A 15 11.86 15.30 28.04
C LEU A 15 11.80 14.71 26.64
N LEU A 16 12.89 14.84 25.90
CA LEU A 16 13.20 14.04 24.73
C LEU A 16 13.34 12.59 25.22
N PHE A 17 12.21 11.95 25.47
CA PHE A 17 12.18 10.50 25.50
C PHE A 17 12.57 10.07 24.10
N PRO A 18 13.68 9.33 23.91
CA PRO A 18 13.93 8.67 22.66
C PRO A 18 12.74 7.73 22.45
N VAL A 19 11.86 8.07 21.51
CA VAL A 19 10.91 7.12 20.97
C VAL A 19 11.76 6.13 20.23
N SER A 20 12.20 5.07 20.92
CA SER A 20 12.78 3.91 20.29
C SER A 20 11.73 3.44 19.28
N GLY A 21 11.97 3.73 18.00
CA GLY A 21 11.14 3.20 16.93
C GLY A 21 11.09 1.69 17.11
N MET A 22 9.90 1.12 17.20
CA MET A 22 9.75 -0.32 17.25
C MET A 22 10.48 -0.88 16.02
N ALA A 23 11.56 -1.63 16.23
CA ALA A 23 12.17 -2.39 15.17
C ALA A 23 11.08 -3.25 14.53
N ALA A 24 11.04 -3.32 13.20
CA ALA A 24 10.12 -4.20 12.51
C ALA A 24 10.28 -5.62 13.07
N THR A 25 9.16 -6.24 13.46
CA THR A 25 9.16 -7.60 13.98
C THR A 25 9.77 -8.55 12.94
N ASP A 26 10.70 -9.41 13.37
CA ASP A 26 11.24 -10.47 12.52
C ASP A 26 10.20 -11.56 12.34
N HIS A 27 9.87 -11.86 11.08
CA HIS A 27 8.82 -12.82 10.70
C HIS A 27 9.31 -14.27 10.60
N LYS A 28 10.62 -14.52 10.73
CA LYS A 28 11.24 -15.83 10.47
C LYS A 28 10.57 -16.99 11.23
N GLU A 29 10.23 -16.79 12.49
CA GLU A 29 9.65 -17.84 13.34
C GLU A 29 8.10 -17.90 13.24
N MET A 30 7.47 -16.93 12.57
CA MET A 30 6.01 -16.83 12.42
C MET A 30 5.51 -17.27 11.03
N ILE A 31 6.39 -17.28 10.03
CA ILE A 31 6.05 -17.65 8.66
C ILE A 31 6.75 -18.96 8.32
N SER A 32 5.96 -20.01 8.09
CA SER A 32 6.46 -21.32 7.68
C SER A 32 5.87 -21.70 6.33
N GLY A 33 6.75 -21.90 5.34
CA GLY A 33 6.40 -22.43 4.03
C GLY A 33 6.46 -23.97 3.96
N PRO A 34 6.44 -24.54 2.75
CA PRO A 34 6.42 -23.87 1.44
C PRO A 34 5.04 -23.32 1.06
N PHE A 35 5.03 -22.25 0.26
CA PHE A 35 3.82 -21.67 -0.33
C PHE A 35 3.73 -22.04 -1.81
N LYS A 36 2.53 -22.33 -2.31
CA LYS A 36 2.31 -22.70 -3.73
C LYS A 36 1.93 -21.50 -4.59
N SER A 37 1.38 -20.46 -3.97
CA SER A 37 0.90 -19.27 -4.65
C SER A 37 1.17 -17.99 -3.82
N GLY A 38 1.11 -16.83 -4.48
CA GLY A 38 1.12 -15.53 -3.81
C GLY A 38 -0.02 -15.37 -2.80
N PRO A 39 -1.28 -15.68 -3.17
CA PRO A 39 -2.41 -15.68 -2.23
C PRO A 39 -2.22 -16.57 -0.99
N ASP A 40 -1.52 -17.71 -1.10
CA ASP A 40 -1.20 -18.55 0.07
C ASP A 40 -0.33 -17.78 1.08
N VAL A 41 0.60 -16.94 0.60
CA VAL A 41 1.42 -16.07 1.45
C VAL A 41 0.55 -14.98 2.08
N SER A 42 -0.30 -14.34 1.27
CA SER A 42 -1.18 -13.27 1.74
C SER A 42 -2.15 -13.74 2.82
N GLU A 43 -2.63 -14.99 2.75
CA GLU A 43 -3.46 -15.59 3.80
C GLU A 43 -2.72 -15.72 5.14
N VAL A 44 -1.42 -16.02 5.12
CA VAL A 44 -0.59 -16.01 6.35
C VAL A 44 -0.44 -14.59 6.89
N CYS A 45 -0.14 -13.62 6.04
CA CYS A 45 -0.02 -12.22 6.45
C CYS A 45 -1.34 -11.70 7.05
N LEU A 46 -2.47 -12.04 6.44
CA LEU A 46 -3.81 -11.65 6.87
C LEU A 46 -4.12 -12.10 8.30
N GLY A 47 -3.56 -13.24 8.74
CA GLY A 47 -3.73 -13.76 10.10
C GLY A 47 -3.27 -12.82 11.22
N CYS A 48 -2.36 -11.89 10.92
CA CYS A 48 -1.90 -10.86 11.87
C CYS A 48 -2.11 -9.42 11.39
N HIS A 49 -2.29 -9.21 10.08
CA HIS A 49 -2.32 -7.89 9.45
C HIS A 49 -3.69 -7.53 8.85
N GLU A 50 -4.79 -8.01 9.42
CA GLU A 50 -6.14 -7.76 8.91
C GLU A 50 -6.44 -6.27 8.67
N GLN A 51 -6.03 -5.38 9.58
CA GLN A 51 -6.23 -3.95 9.43
C GLN A 51 -5.45 -3.38 8.23
N GLN A 52 -4.21 -3.81 8.03
CA GLN A 52 -3.38 -3.34 6.92
C GLN A 52 -3.96 -3.78 5.57
N PHE A 53 -4.55 -4.97 5.47
CA PHE A 53 -5.27 -5.39 4.26
C PHE A 53 -6.50 -4.49 4.02
N LYS A 54 -7.31 -4.25 5.05
CA LYS A 54 -8.50 -3.37 4.96
C LYS A 54 -8.13 -1.95 4.54
N ASP A 55 -7.05 -1.40 5.08
CA ASP A 55 -6.59 -0.05 4.77
C ASP A 55 -6.00 0.00 3.36
N PHE A 56 -5.16 -0.97 3.01
CA PHE A 56 -4.50 -1.04 1.70
C PHE A 56 -5.51 -1.13 0.55
N MET A 57 -6.56 -1.93 0.71
CA MET A 57 -7.60 -2.11 -0.31
C MET A 57 -8.44 -0.84 -0.57
N GLN A 58 -8.31 0.20 0.26
CA GLN A 58 -8.93 1.50 0.03
C GLN A 58 -8.03 2.46 -0.76
N THR A 59 -6.78 2.08 -1.02
CA THR A 59 -5.78 2.95 -1.66
C THR A 59 -5.79 2.85 -3.18
N VAL A 60 -5.21 3.86 -3.83
CA VAL A 60 -5.00 3.89 -5.28
C VAL A 60 -4.11 2.77 -5.81
N HIS A 61 -3.26 2.16 -4.97
CA HIS A 61 -2.43 1.01 -5.37
C HIS A 61 -3.28 -0.25 -5.60
N TRP A 62 -4.40 -0.38 -4.88
CA TRP A 62 -5.37 -1.46 -5.07
C TRP A 62 -6.41 -1.11 -6.12
N THR A 63 -7.10 0.02 -5.97
CA THR A 63 -8.26 0.38 -6.80
C THR A 63 -7.87 0.94 -8.17
N TRP A 64 -6.63 1.41 -8.33
CA TRP A 64 -6.14 2.10 -9.52
C TRP A 64 -6.99 3.30 -9.96
N LYS A 65 -7.67 3.95 -9.01
CA LYS A 65 -8.47 5.15 -9.26
C LYS A 65 -8.57 6.00 -8.01
N GLU A 66 -8.74 7.30 -8.23
CA GLU A 66 -9.07 8.27 -7.20
C GLU A 66 -9.99 9.36 -7.76
N LYS A 67 -10.61 10.12 -6.88
CA LYS A 67 -11.41 11.28 -7.26
C LYS A 67 -10.47 12.43 -7.62
N GLN A 68 -10.50 12.89 -8.87
CA GLN A 68 -9.70 14.01 -9.36
C GLN A 68 -10.60 15.11 -9.93
N LYS A 69 -10.19 16.37 -9.78
CA LYS A 69 -10.88 17.51 -10.41
C LYS A 69 -10.34 17.72 -11.83
N VAL A 70 -11.20 17.50 -12.82
CA VAL A 70 -10.87 17.63 -14.24
C VAL A 70 -11.50 18.90 -14.82
N PRO A 71 -10.71 19.79 -15.46
CA PRO A 71 -11.23 20.99 -16.11
C PRO A 71 -12.40 20.68 -17.06
N GLY A 72 -13.51 21.40 -16.92
CA GLY A 72 -14.71 21.20 -17.74
C GLY A 72 -15.55 19.96 -17.44
N LYS A 73 -15.10 19.06 -16.54
CA LYS A 73 -15.86 17.88 -16.11
C LYS A 73 -16.20 17.87 -14.62
N GLY A 74 -15.54 18.71 -13.82
CA GLY A 74 -15.70 18.71 -12.36
C GLY A 74 -14.97 17.55 -11.73
N ASP A 75 -15.49 17.01 -10.63
CA ASP A 75 -14.88 15.87 -9.98
C ASP A 75 -15.23 14.56 -10.69
N VAL A 76 -14.23 13.78 -11.07
CA VAL A 76 -14.39 12.48 -11.73
C VAL A 76 -13.51 11.42 -11.04
N GLU A 77 -13.99 10.19 -10.96
CA GLU A 77 -13.19 9.07 -10.49
C GLU A 77 -12.34 8.54 -11.66
N ILE A 78 -11.03 8.72 -11.59
CA ILE A 78 -10.12 8.45 -12.70
C ILE A 78 -8.79 7.89 -12.19
N GLY A 79 -8.17 7.02 -12.99
CA GLY A 79 -6.86 6.45 -12.73
C GLY A 79 -6.55 5.34 -13.72
N LYS A 80 -5.51 4.54 -13.46
CA LYS A 80 -5.03 3.51 -14.41
C LYS A 80 -6.14 2.54 -14.86
N ILE A 81 -7.17 2.30 -14.05
CA ILE A 81 -8.29 1.40 -14.40
C ILE A 81 -9.16 1.91 -15.57
N ASN A 82 -9.27 3.23 -15.75
CA ASN A 82 -10.17 3.85 -16.73
C ASN A 82 -9.54 5.02 -17.52
N LEU A 83 -8.24 5.26 -17.36
CA LEU A 83 -7.48 6.27 -18.10
C LEU A 83 -7.00 5.73 -19.45
N LEU A 84 -7.00 6.61 -20.45
CA LEU A 84 -6.40 6.37 -21.75
C LEU A 84 -5.05 7.08 -21.86
N ASN A 85 -4.08 6.42 -22.47
CA ASN A 85 -2.80 7.04 -22.84
C ASN A 85 -2.42 6.69 -24.29
N ASN A 86 -1.29 7.21 -24.76
CA ASN A 86 -0.75 6.98 -26.09
C ASN A 86 0.38 5.92 -26.12
N PHE A 87 0.51 5.11 -25.06
CA PHE A 87 1.42 3.97 -24.99
C PHE A 87 0.62 2.68 -25.20
N CYS A 88 0.28 1.95 -24.13
CA CYS A 88 -0.51 0.71 -24.20
C CYS A 88 -2.03 0.95 -24.30
N ILE A 89 -2.44 2.20 -24.56
CA ILE A 89 -3.81 2.67 -24.77
C ILE A 89 -4.67 2.62 -23.52
N ALA A 90 -5.06 1.43 -23.06
CA ALA A 90 -6.01 1.24 -21.97
C ALA A 90 -5.77 -0.09 -21.28
N LEU A 91 -6.15 -0.21 -20.01
CA LEU A 91 -6.06 -1.46 -19.28
C LEU A 91 -6.80 -2.64 -19.97
N PRO A 92 -8.02 -2.47 -20.52
CA PRO A 92 -8.71 -3.57 -21.19
C PRO A 92 -8.04 -4.08 -22.47
N SER A 93 -7.05 -3.36 -23.02
CA SER A 93 -6.31 -3.81 -24.21
C SER A 93 -5.39 -4.99 -23.90
N ASN A 94 -4.90 -5.09 -22.65
CA ASN A 94 -3.97 -6.14 -22.23
C ASN A 94 -3.87 -6.20 -20.69
N TRP A 95 -4.88 -6.78 -20.03
CA TRP A 95 -4.88 -6.90 -18.57
C TRP A 95 -3.62 -7.58 -18.03
N PRO A 96 -3.23 -8.80 -18.46
CA PRO A 96 -2.12 -9.54 -17.84
C PRO A 96 -0.80 -8.77 -17.86
N ARG A 97 -0.51 -8.04 -18.95
CA ARG A 97 0.70 -7.21 -19.03
C ARG A 97 0.62 -5.97 -18.17
N CYS A 98 -0.55 -5.35 -18.05
CA CYS A 98 -0.70 -4.13 -17.25
C CYS A 98 -0.69 -4.42 -15.75
N THR A 99 -1.31 -5.53 -15.33
CA THR A 99 -1.52 -5.96 -13.93
C THR A 99 -0.34 -6.75 -13.36
N SER A 100 0.67 -7.07 -14.17
CA SER A 100 2.00 -7.41 -13.65
C SER A 100 2.63 -6.26 -12.83
N CYS A 101 2.05 -5.07 -12.86
CA CYS A 101 2.41 -3.93 -12.01
C CYS A 101 1.31 -3.56 -11.01
N HIS A 102 0.24 -4.35 -10.90
CA HIS A 102 -0.76 -4.18 -9.84
C HIS A 102 -0.25 -4.81 -8.56
N ALA A 103 -0.55 -4.20 -7.42
CA ALA A 103 -0.20 -4.73 -6.10
C ALA A 103 -1.23 -5.77 -5.63
N GLY A 104 -1.54 -6.70 -6.52
CA GLY A 104 -2.45 -7.81 -6.28
C GLY A 104 -2.26 -8.96 -7.25
N TYR A 105 -2.78 -10.14 -6.91
CA TYR A 105 -2.66 -11.38 -7.67
C TYR A 105 -3.92 -11.67 -8.47
N GLY A 106 -3.79 -12.21 -9.69
CA GLY A 106 -4.92 -12.78 -10.44
C GLY A 106 -5.81 -11.80 -11.22
N TRP A 107 -5.45 -10.51 -11.29
CA TRP A 107 -6.20 -9.55 -12.09
C TRP A 107 -5.93 -9.72 -13.59
N LYS A 108 -6.71 -10.59 -14.24
CA LYS A 108 -6.55 -10.96 -15.65
C LYS A 108 -7.63 -10.42 -16.60
N ASP A 109 -8.74 -9.91 -16.05
CA ASP A 109 -9.87 -9.37 -16.81
C ASP A 109 -10.77 -8.51 -15.90
N ALA A 110 -11.94 -8.10 -16.42
CA ALA A 110 -12.90 -7.26 -15.71
C ALA A 110 -13.65 -7.97 -14.56
N ALA A 111 -13.50 -9.29 -14.40
CA ALA A 111 -14.14 -10.07 -13.34
C ALA A 111 -13.29 -10.18 -12.05
N PHE A 112 -12.19 -9.42 -11.95
CA PHE A 112 -11.37 -9.38 -10.76
C PHE A 112 -12.15 -8.92 -9.52
N ASP A 113 -12.08 -9.70 -8.45
CA ASP A 113 -12.75 -9.38 -7.19
C ASP A 113 -11.87 -8.49 -6.30
N PHE A 114 -12.17 -7.19 -6.30
CA PHE A 114 -11.50 -6.22 -5.45
C PHE A 114 -11.85 -6.35 -3.96
N ASN A 115 -12.76 -7.24 -3.57
CA ASN A 115 -13.12 -7.48 -2.17
C ASN A 115 -12.40 -8.70 -1.58
N ASP A 116 -11.75 -9.52 -2.40
CA ASP A 116 -10.98 -10.66 -1.93
C ASP A 116 -9.59 -10.19 -1.47
N SER A 117 -9.45 -10.02 -0.16
CA SER A 117 -8.21 -9.57 0.48
C SER A 117 -7.05 -10.54 0.26
N LYS A 118 -7.29 -11.83 -0.01
CA LYS A 118 -6.22 -12.80 -0.31
C LYS A 118 -5.48 -12.46 -1.60
N ASN A 119 -6.08 -11.66 -2.47
CA ASN A 119 -5.45 -11.20 -3.70
C ASN A 119 -4.53 -10.00 -3.50
N VAL A 120 -4.37 -9.43 -2.29
CA VAL A 120 -3.37 -8.38 -2.03
C VAL A 120 -1.95 -8.94 -2.14
N ASP A 121 -1.05 -8.23 -2.81
CA ASP A 121 0.36 -8.60 -2.93
C ASP A 121 1.21 -7.78 -1.95
N CYS A 122 1.49 -8.35 -0.77
CA CYS A 122 2.31 -7.67 0.24
C CYS A 122 3.80 -7.65 -0.12
N LEU A 123 4.28 -8.68 -0.81
CA LEU A 123 5.71 -8.89 -1.08
C LEU A 123 6.26 -7.92 -2.13
N VAL A 124 5.42 -7.43 -3.05
CA VAL A 124 5.83 -6.44 -4.06
C VAL A 124 6.41 -5.16 -3.45
N CYS A 125 6.01 -4.82 -2.21
CA CYS A 125 6.52 -3.67 -1.48
C CYS A 125 7.44 -4.05 -0.30
N HIS A 126 7.22 -5.21 0.32
CA HIS A 126 7.85 -5.59 1.59
C HIS A 126 8.94 -6.65 1.49
N ASP A 127 9.23 -7.18 0.29
CA ASP A 127 10.43 -8.00 0.11
C ASP A 127 11.70 -7.18 0.40
N THR A 128 12.56 -7.71 1.26
CA THR A 128 13.88 -7.13 1.58
C THR A 128 15.03 -7.93 0.99
N THR A 129 14.74 -9.04 0.31
CA THR A 129 15.76 -9.91 -0.30
C THR A 129 16.18 -9.42 -1.68
N GLY A 130 15.32 -8.64 -2.36
CA GLY A 130 15.54 -8.20 -3.74
C GLY A 130 15.32 -9.31 -4.77
N THR A 131 14.67 -10.41 -4.37
CA THR A 131 14.44 -11.58 -5.23
C THR A 131 12.99 -11.72 -5.66
N TYR A 132 12.07 -11.02 -4.99
CA TYR A 132 10.67 -11.03 -5.38
C TYR A 132 10.48 -10.34 -6.73
N ALA A 133 9.86 -11.04 -7.67
CA ALA A 133 9.50 -10.51 -8.97
C ALA A 133 8.10 -10.99 -9.34
N LYS A 134 7.26 -10.05 -9.78
CA LYS A 134 5.92 -10.35 -10.26
C LYS A 134 5.96 -10.67 -11.75
N THR A 135 5.41 -11.82 -12.14
CA THR A 135 5.25 -12.20 -13.54
C THR A 135 3.86 -11.80 -14.06
N PRO A 136 3.71 -11.48 -15.35
CA PRO A 136 2.38 -11.28 -15.96
C PRO A 136 1.51 -12.53 -15.86
N THR A 137 0.23 -12.36 -15.49
CA THR A 137 -0.75 -13.45 -15.28
C THR A 137 -2.08 -13.16 -15.96
#